data_AF-A0A382Q0C4-F1
#
_entry.id   AF-A0A382Q0C4-F1
#
_cell.length_a   1.000
_cell.length_b   1.000
_cell.length_c   1.000
_cell.angle_alpha   90.00
_cell.angle_beta   90.00
_cell.angle_gamma   90.00
#
_symmetry.space_group_name_H-M   'P 1'
#
loop_
_entity.id
_entity.type
_entity.pdbx_description
1 polymer ?
#
loop_
_entity_poly.entity_id
_entity_poly.type
_entity_poly.pdbx_seq_one_letter_code
_entity_poly.pdbx_strand_id
1 'polypeptide(L)'
;EREDGILVRGCKAHPTNPPMVDEIIVLPTRAIGEQDAAYAVAFAIPVNTPGVKLLASPFGAAERHSGFHFPVSSQHPLVDTLTIFDDVFIPLERVFLSGEWQAAGFLANTFVEFHRFTAVSYKPPLCDLFIGAAALLADYNGIPKVSHVREKLTKLITWTETVRGLSRAAAHDCRITDSGLAVPNVLLTNLAKYAFANQYHEAIQWVQDIAGGLVVTGPDELDMASDELRPYIDQYLGGANVDAETRLKAMNLVRDLTASEFGGYNQLLAIHAEGSLEAQKITVFRDYDLERCKDLAAAAIGVTR
;
A
#
# COMPACT_ATOMS: atom_id res chain seq x y z
N GLU A 1 33.53 10.10 -10.95
CA GLU A 1 33.82 10.71 -9.63
C GLU A 1 34.61 12.00 -9.84
N ARG A 2 34.51 12.93 -8.90
CA ARG A 2 35.31 14.17 -8.80
C ARG A 2 35.85 14.25 -7.38
N GLU A 3 36.83 15.11 -7.13
CA GLU A 3 37.38 15.31 -5.77
C GLU A 3 36.32 15.83 -4.78
N ASP A 4 35.34 16.58 -5.26
CA ASP A 4 34.29 17.23 -4.48
C ASP A 4 32.94 16.48 -4.47
N GLY A 5 32.83 15.35 -5.17
CA GLY A 5 31.58 14.58 -5.22
C GLY A 5 31.44 13.64 -6.41
N ILE A 6 30.19 13.29 -6.75
CA ILE A 6 29.86 12.37 -7.84
C ILE A 6 28.88 12.98 -8.83
N LEU A 7 28.90 12.46 -10.06
CA LEU A 7 27.93 12.80 -11.11
C LEU A 7 27.08 11.56 -11.36
N VAL A 8 25.76 11.69 -11.26
CA VAL A 8 24.82 10.57 -11.36
C VAL A 8 23.95 10.73 -12.60
N ARG A 9 23.82 9.63 -13.35
CA ARG A 9 22.89 9.50 -14.48
C ARG A 9 22.03 8.26 -14.30
N GLY A 10 20.74 8.38 -14.56
CA GLY A 10 19.83 7.24 -14.53
C GLY A 10 18.43 7.65 -14.10
N CYS A 11 17.69 6.72 -13.51
CA CYS A 11 16.35 6.98 -13.02
C CYS A 11 15.98 6.12 -11.82
N LYS A 12 14.95 6.58 -11.09
CA LYS A 12 14.19 5.80 -10.13
C LYS A 12 12.73 5.79 -10.54
N ALA A 13 12.19 4.59 -10.72
CA ALA A 13 10.80 4.40 -11.09
C ALA A 13 9.92 4.32 -9.83
N HIS A 14 8.73 4.91 -9.93
CA HIS A 14 7.68 4.86 -8.93
C HIS A 14 7.95 5.55 -7.57
N PRO A 15 8.81 6.59 -7.41
CA PRO A 15 8.76 7.35 -6.18
C PRO A 15 7.41 8.07 -6.06
N THR A 16 6.79 7.90 -4.89
CA THR A 16 5.50 8.51 -4.54
C THR A 16 5.69 9.91 -3.97
N ASN A 17 4.94 10.86 -4.52
CA ASN A 17 4.92 12.28 -4.18
C ASN A 17 6.25 13.07 -4.24
N PRO A 18 7.22 12.82 -5.16
CA PRO A 18 8.41 13.68 -5.27
C PRO A 18 8.12 15.19 -5.42
N PRO A 19 7.07 15.63 -6.16
CA PRO A 19 6.75 17.07 -6.25
C PRO A 19 6.36 17.71 -4.91
N MET A 20 6.12 16.92 -3.86
CA MET A 20 5.60 17.39 -2.57
C MET A 20 6.63 17.28 -1.43
N VAL A 21 7.90 16.98 -1.73
CA VAL A 21 8.97 16.85 -0.73
C VAL A 21 10.12 17.80 -1.00
N ASP A 22 10.87 18.16 0.04
CA ASP A 22 12.06 19.02 -0.11
C ASP A 22 13.25 18.24 -0.67
N GLU A 23 13.46 17.01 -0.20
CA GLU A 23 14.60 16.16 -0.57
C GLU A 23 14.18 14.74 -0.99
N ILE A 24 15.01 14.13 -1.82
CA ILE A 24 14.91 12.72 -2.23
C ILE A 24 16.15 11.99 -1.73
N ILE A 25 15.93 10.86 -1.05
CA ILE A 25 16.99 9.92 -0.67
C ILE A 25 17.01 8.78 -1.68
N VAL A 26 18.14 8.59 -2.34
CA VAL A 26 18.38 7.56 -3.33
C VAL A 26 19.18 6.44 -2.68
N LEU A 27 18.66 5.20 -2.77
CA LEU A 27 19.32 4.00 -2.26
C LEU A 27 19.45 2.94 -3.37
N PRO A 28 20.36 1.97 -3.25
CA PRO A 28 20.30 0.73 -4.02
C PRO A 28 18.98 -0.01 -3.76
N THR A 29 18.48 -0.73 -4.76
CA THR A 29 17.18 -1.46 -4.66
C THR A 29 17.33 -2.94 -4.37
N ARG A 30 18.56 -3.46 -4.38
CA ARG A 30 18.90 -4.87 -4.20
C ARG A 30 20.38 -5.02 -3.85
N ALA A 31 20.78 -6.26 -3.54
CA ALA A 31 22.19 -6.63 -3.57
C ALA A 31 22.76 -6.42 -4.98
N ILE A 32 23.97 -5.87 -5.04
CA ILE A 32 24.71 -5.54 -6.26
C ILE A 32 26.00 -6.38 -6.23
N GLY A 33 26.39 -6.94 -7.38
CA GLY A 33 27.65 -7.67 -7.51
C GLY A 33 28.79 -6.76 -7.94
N GLU A 34 30.02 -7.23 -7.85
CA GLU A 34 31.23 -6.46 -8.21
C GLU A 34 31.16 -5.86 -9.62
N GLN A 35 30.66 -6.62 -10.60
CA GLN A 35 30.54 -6.16 -11.99
C GLN A 35 29.62 -4.94 -12.16
N ASP A 36 28.72 -4.71 -11.20
CA ASP A 36 27.73 -3.64 -11.21
C ASP A 36 28.05 -2.57 -10.13
N ALA A 37 29.27 -2.54 -9.59
CA ALA A 37 29.64 -1.67 -8.45
C ALA A 37 29.33 -0.18 -8.68
N ALA A 38 29.43 0.31 -9.91
CA ALA A 38 29.06 1.69 -10.26
C ALA A 38 27.58 2.04 -9.97
N TYR A 39 26.70 1.05 -9.84
CA TYR A 39 25.29 1.24 -9.45
C TYR A 39 25.07 1.17 -7.93
N ALA A 40 26.10 0.82 -7.14
CA ALA A 40 26.07 0.85 -5.69
C ALA A 40 26.28 2.29 -5.19
N VAL A 41 25.25 3.12 -5.39
CA VAL A 41 25.26 4.52 -5.00
C VAL A 41 24.09 4.85 -4.07
N ALA A 42 24.35 5.66 -3.05
CA ALA A 42 23.35 6.19 -2.15
C ALA A 42 23.65 7.63 -1.79
N PHE A 43 22.63 8.49 -1.80
CA PHE A 43 22.78 9.92 -1.53
C PHE A 43 21.45 10.60 -1.23
N ALA A 44 21.49 11.84 -0.76
CA ALA A 44 20.31 12.70 -0.59
C ALA A 44 20.47 14.05 -1.30
N ILE A 45 19.44 14.51 -2.00
CA ILE A 45 19.46 15.81 -2.69
C ILE A 45 18.13 16.55 -2.60
N PRO A 46 18.13 17.90 -2.67
CA PRO A 46 16.92 18.66 -2.94
C PRO A 46 16.22 18.21 -4.22
N VAL A 47 14.89 18.15 -4.23
CA VAL A 47 14.13 17.72 -5.41
C VAL A 47 14.34 18.64 -6.62
N ASN A 48 14.62 19.93 -6.37
CA ASN A 48 14.88 20.94 -7.40
C ASN A 48 16.35 21.01 -7.85
N THR A 49 17.18 20.02 -7.49
CA THR A 49 18.58 19.97 -7.92
C THR A 49 18.67 19.98 -9.45
N PRO A 50 19.52 20.83 -10.06
CA PRO A 50 19.69 20.87 -11.51
C PRO A 50 19.97 19.48 -12.11
N GLY A 51 19.25 19.13 -13.17
CA GLY A 51 19.32 17.81 -13.82
C GLY A 51 18.27 16.80 -13.31
N VAL A 52 17.58 17.06 -12.19
CA VAL A 52 16.44 16.25 -11.76
C VAL A 52 15.22 16.57 -12.60
N LYS A 53 14.54 15.54 -13.13
CA LYS A 53 13.27 15.69 -13.87
C LYS A 53 12.23 14.72 -13.32
N LEU A 54 11.03 15.22 -13.06
CA LEU A 54 9.91 14.42 -12.55
C LEU A 54 8.90 14.19 -13.68
N LEU A 55 8.85 12.96 -14.20
CA LEU A 55 7.86 12.56 -15.19
C LEU A 55 6.65 11.98 -14.45
N ALA A 56 5.63 12.81 -14.24
CA ALA A 56 4.47 12.44 -13.44
C ALA A 56 3.52 11.48 -14.18
N SER A 57 3.00 10.51 -13.42
CA SER A 57 1.86 9.67 -13.81
C SER A 57 0.61 10.55 -14.03
N PRO A 58 -0.30 10.17 -14.96
CA PRO A 58 -1.60 10.84 -15.09
C PRO A 58 -2.52 10.57 -13.89
N PHE A 59 -2.18 9.62 -13.01
CA PHE A 59 -2.98 9.33 -11.82
C PHE A 59 -3.20 10.59 -10.97
N GLY A 60 -4.47 10.86 -10.66
CA GLY A 60 -4.84 12.05 -9.87
C GLY A 60 -4.96 13.34 -10.69
N ALA A 61 -4.80 13.29 -12.02
CA ALA A 61 -4.97 14.46 -12.90
C ALA A 61 -6.43 14.79 -13.21
N ALA A 62 -7.37 13.83 -13.03
CA ALA A 62 -8.79 14.08 -13.21
C ALA A 62 -9.34 15.00 -12.10
N GLU A 63 -10.31 15.85 -12.45
CA GLU A 63 -11.02 16.75 -11.53
C GLU A 63 -11.82 15.96 -10.48
N ARG A 64 -11.11 15.44 -9.47
CA ARG A 64 -11.70 14.81 -8.28
C ARG A 64 -12.15 15.89 -7.29
N HIS A 65 -12.99 16.83 -7.73
CA HIS A 65 -13.46 17.93 -6.90
C HIS A 65 -14.79 17.61 -6.18
N SER A 66 -15.52 16.61 -6.66
CA SER A 66 -16.79 16.20 -6.05
C SER A 66 -16.54 15.38 -4.78
N GLY A 67 -16.86 15.97 -3.62
CA GLY A 67 -16.93 15.24 -2.36
C GLY A 67 -18.09 14.22 -2.31
N PHE A 68 -19.06 14.33 -3.21
CA PHE A 68 -20.16 13.37 -3.33
C PHE A 68 -19.72 12.08 -4.05
N HIS A 69 -18.99 12.19 -5.16
CA HIS A 69 -18.51 11.06 -5.93
C HIS A 69 -17.19 10.47 -5.42
N PHE A 70 -16.32 11.30 -4.87
CA PHE A 70 -14.96 10.93 -4.47
C PHE A 70 -14.69 11.34 -3.01
N PRO A 71 -15.46 10.84 -2.02
CA PRO A 71 -15.39 11.32 -0.64
C PRO A 71 -14.02 11.13 0.03
N VAL A 72 -13.18 10.21 -0.47
CA VAL A 72 -11.83 9.96 0.03
C VAL A 72 -10.79 10.55 -0.92
N SER A 73 -10.82 10.16 -2.20
CA SER A 73 -9.74 10.46 -3.13
C SER A 73 -9.66 11.92 -3.55
N SER A 74 -10.72 12.72 -3.35
CA SER A 74 -10.71 14.18 -3.55
C SER A 74 -9.88 14.94 -2.51
N GLN A 75 -9.68 14.36 -1.32
CA GLN A 75 -8.99 15.02 -0.19
C GLN A 75 -7.52 14.61 -0.08
N HIS A 76 -7.09 13.63 -0.87
CA HIS A 76 -5.77 13.01 -0.78
C HIS A 76 -5.08 13.02 -2.15
N PRO A 77 -4.51 14.17 -2.55
CA PRO A 77 -3.77 14.25 -3.80
C PRO A 77 -2.53 13.36 -3.72
N LEU A 78 -2.30 12.58 -4.77
CA LEU A 78 -1.18 11.67 -4.86
C LEU A 78 -0.68 11.62 -6.29
N VAL A 79 0.64 11.61 -6.45
CA VAL A 79 1.32 11.56 -7.75
C VAL A 79 2.54 10.66 -7.64
N ASP A 80 2.65 9.69 -8.53
CA ASP A 80 3.86 8.90 -8.70
C ASP A 80 4.64 9.43 -9.90
N THR A 81 5.96 9.32 -9.88
CA THR A 81 6.80 9.79 -10.99
C THR A 81 7.78 8.72 -11.46
N LEU A 82 8.31 8.89 -12.67
CA LEU A 82 9.66 8.46 -13.00
C LEU A 82 10.59 9.64 -12.70
N THR A 83 11.49 9.47 -11.74
CA THR A 83 12.49 10.50 -11.38
C THR A 83 13.75 10.25 -12.20
N ILE A 84 14.09 11.19 -13.07
CA ILE A 84 15.29 11.17 -13.92
C ILE A 84 16.41 11.97 -13.25
N PHE A 85 17.62 11.44 -13.32
CA PHE A 85 18.86 12.12 -12.97
C PHE A 85 19.67 12.29 -14.27
N ASP A 86 19.71 13.53 -14.77
CA ASP A 86 20.40 13.93 -16.00
C ASP A 86 21.62 14.79 -15.64
N ASP A 87 22.79 14.16 -15.55
CA ASP A 87 24.05 14.80 -15.12
C ASP A 87 23.93 15.56 -13.77
N VAL A 88 23.35 14.89 -12.77
CA VAL A 88 23.14 15.49 -11.43
C VAL A 88 24.41 15.39 -10.60
N PHE A 89 24.95 16.53 -10.16
CA PHE A 89 26.09 16.58 -9.25
C PHE A 89 25.63 16.41 -7.79
N ILE A 90 26.31 15.52 -7.06
CA ILE A 90 26.06 15.22 -5.66
C ILE A 90 27.34 15.53 -4.87
N PRO A 91 27.31 16.46 -3.91
CA PRO A 91 28.49 16.80 -3.13
C PRO A 91 28.83 15.69 -2.13
N LEU A 92 30.11 15.51 -1.82
CA LEU A 92 30.61 14.36 -1.06
C LEU A 92 29.93 14.19 0.32
N GLU A 93 29.59 15.28 1.01
CA GLU A 93 28.91 15.24 2.32
C GLU A 93 27.47 14.69 2.27
N ARG A 94 26.90 14.55 1.06
CA ARG A 94 25.56 13.98 0.82
C ARG A 94 25.62 12.57 0.22
N VAL A 95 26.80 11.99 0.05
CA VAL A 95 27.01 10.62 -0.45
C VAL A 95 27.15 9.67 0.73
N PHE A 96 26.37 8.59 0.71
CA PHE A 96 26.33 7.55 1.76
C PHE A 96 26.87 6.19 1.28
N LEU A 97 26.99 6.00 -0.03
CA LEU A 97 27.56 4.81 -0.67
C LEU A 97 28.06 5.20 -2.07
N SER A 98 29.26 4.77 -2.46
CA SER A 98 29.85 5.05 -3.77
C SER A 98 30.79 3.92 -4.22
N GLY A 99 30.21 2.81 -4.67
CA GLY A 99 30.97 1.69 -5.25
C GLY A 99 31.20 0.51 -4.30
N GLU A 100 30.92 0.65 -3.00
CA GLU A 100 31.02 -0.44 -2.01
C GLU A 100 29.85 -1.43 -2.16
N TRP A 101 29.85 -2.18 -3.27
CA TRP A 101 28.75 -3.06 -3.70
C TRP A 101 28.32 -4.08 -2.65
N GLN A 102 29.24 -4.53 -1.79
CA GLN A 102 28.95 -5.44 -0.68
C GLN A 102 27.94 -4.85 0.31
N ALA A 103 27.92 -3.53 0.49
CA ALA A 103 27.00 -2.83 1.39
C ALA A 103 25.64 -2.51 0.76
N ALA A 104 25.49 -2.60 -0.57
CA ALA A 104 24.28 -2.20 -1.28
C ALA A 104 23.03 -2.98 -0.83
N GLY A 105 23.16 -4.31 -0.65
CA GLY A 105 22.06 -5.15 -0.19
C GLY A 105 21.65 -4.86 1.26
N PHE A 106 22.63 -4.62 2.12
CA PHE A 106 22.38 -4.23 3.50
C PHE A 106 21.64 -2.88 3.57
N LEU A 107 22.11 -1.87 2.83
CA LEU A 107 21.50 -0.55 2.78
C LEU A 107 20.09 -0.57 2.15
N ALA A 108 19.82 -1.45 1.18
CA ALA A 108 18.46 -1.64 0.69
C ALA A 108 17.51 -2.20 1.78
N ASN A 109 18.00 -3.12 2.62
CA ASN A 109 17.21 -3.71 3.70
C ASN A 109 16.91 -2.71 4.82
N THR A 110 17.78 -1.74 5.10
CA THR A 110 17.50 -0.72 6.12
C THR A 110 16.27 0.13 5.79
N PHE A 111 15.90 0.23 4.51
CA PHE A 111 14.62 0.82 4.09
C PHE A 111 13.49 -0.22 4.11
N VAL A 112 13.67 -1.37 3.44
CA VAL A 112 12.57 -2.32 3.19
C VAL A 112 12.01 -2.93 4.48
N GLU A 113 12.85 -3.22 5.48
CA GLU A 113 12.42 -3.79 6.75
C GLU A 113 11.46 -2.85 7.50
N PHE A 114 11.74 -1.55 7.50
CA PHE A 114 10.86 -0.54 8.11
C PHE A 114 9.67 -0.19 7.22
N HIS A 115 9.87 -0.03 5.91
CA HIS A 115 8.81 0.39 5.01
C HIS A 115 7.67 -0.65 4.96
N ARG A 116 7.99 -1.95 4.91
CA ARG A 116 6.96 -3.00 5.00
C ARG A 116 6.20 -2.95 6.33
N PHE A 117 6.88 -2.66 7.43
CA PHE A 117 6.24 -2.52 8.73
C PHE A 117 5.32 -1.31 8.80
N THR A 118 5.75 -0.16 8.26
CA THR A 118 4.89 1.03 8.15
C THR A 118 3.65 0.73 7.32
N ALA A 119 3.79 -0.02 6.23
CA ALA A 119 2.68 -0.44 5.39
C ALA A 119 1.64 -1.27 6.10
N VAL A 120 2.05 -2.28 6.85
CA VAL A 120 1.09 -3.12 7.59
C VAL A 120 0.50 -2.38 8.80
N SER A 121 1.08 -1.25 9.19
CA SER A 121 0.57 -0.39 10.26
C SER A 121 -0.50 0.61 9.78
N TYR A 122 -0.35 1.19 8.57
CA TYR A 122 -1.33 2.16 8.04
C TYR A 122 -2.46 1.52 7.21
N LYS A 123 -2.33 0.26 6.79
CA LYS A 123 -3.35 -0.46 6.01
C LYS A 123 -4.60 -0.89 6.81
N PRO A 124 -4.53 -1.33 8.08
CA PRO A 124 -5.71 -1.74 8.84
C PRO A 124 -6.82 -0.69 8.93
N PRO A 125 -6.55 0.63 9.12
CA PRO A 125 -7.59 1.66 9.01
C PRO A 125 -8.36 1.66 7.69
N LEU A 126 -7.70 1.41 6.55
CA LEU A 126 -8.38 1.26 5.26
C LEU A 126 -9.25 0.00 5.24
N CYS A 127 -8.78 -1.10 5.83
CA CYS A 127 -9.57 -2.32 5.94
C CYS A 127 -10.79 -2.14 6.85
N ASP A 128 -10.66 -1.37 7.94
CA ASP A 128 -11.79 -0.99 8.81
C ASP A 128 -12.83 -0.18 8.01
N LEU A 129 -12.36 0.70 7.12
CA LEU A 129 -13.24 1.45 6.22
C LEU A 129 -13.99 0.54 5.23
N PHE A 130 -13.36 -0.50 4.70
CA PHE A 130 -14.04 -1.52 3.88
C PHE A 130 -15.13 -2.26 4.66
N ILE A 131 -14.82 -2.71 5.88
CA ILE A 131 -15.80 -3.39 6.76
C ILE A 131 -16.96 -2.46 7.06
N GLY A 132 -16.67 -1.22 7.47
CA GLY A 132 -17.66 -0.22 7.82
C GLY A 132 -18.57 0.14 6.65
N ALA A 133 -18.00 0.39 5.47
CA ALA A 133 -18.77 0.71 4.27
C ALA A 133 -19.68 -0.46 3.84
N ALA A 134 -19.16 -1.70 3.86
CA ALA A 134 -19.94 -2.89 3.53
C ALA A 134 -21.08 -3.13 4.53
N ALA A 135 -20.79 -3.04 5.84
CA ALA A 135 -21.79 -3.23 6.89
C ALA A 135 -22.89 -2.15 6.82
N LEU A 136 -22.50 -0.88 6.62
CA LEU A 136 -23.43 0.22 6.49
C LEU A 136 -24.36 0.05 5.28
N LEU A 137 -23.82 -0.38 4.14
CA LEU A 137 -24.63 -0.66 2.96
C LEU A 137 -25.52 -1.89 3.14
N ALA A 138 -25.09 -2.90 3.90
CA ALA A 138 -25.97 -4.02 4.25
C ALA A 138 -27.18 -3.55 5.08
N ASP A 139 -26.98 -2.64 6.04
CA ASP A 139 -28.06 -2.02 6.80
C ASP A 139 -28.99 -1.21 5.89
N TYR A 140 -28.43 -0.34 5.04
CA TYR A 140 -29.19 0.50 4.12
C TYR A 140 -29.97 -0.32 3.08
N ASN A 141 -29.42 -1.46 2.65
CA ASN A 141 -30.08 -2.38 1.74
C ASN A 141 -31.07 -3.33 2.46
N GLY A 142 -31.17 -3.30 3.80
CA GLY A 142 -32.10 -4.12 4.57
C GLY A 142 -31.71 -5.60 4.69
N ILE A 143 -30.44 -5.93 4.48
CA ILE A 143 -29.92 -7.31 4.48
C ILE A 143 -28.86 -7.64 5.56
N PRO A 144 -28.79 -6.96 6.73
CA PRO A 144 -27.67 -7.16 7.66
C PRO A 144 -27.65 -8.55 8.33
N LYS A 145 -28.80 -9.22 8.38
CA LYS A 145 -28.95 -10.54 9.00
C LYS A 145 -28.81 -11.70 8.03
N VAL A 146 -28.70 -11.43 6.73
CA VAL A 146 -28.61 -12.47 5.70
C VAL A 146 -27.28 -13.23 5.85
N SER A 147 -27.34 -14.56 5.84
CA SER A 147 -26.19 -15.41 6.18
C SER A 147 -24.96 -15.15 5.30
N HIS A 148 -25.13 -15.03 3.98
CA HIS A 148 -24.01 -14.79 3.08
C HIS A 148 -23.37 -13.40 3.26
N VAL A 149 -24.14 -12.40 3.73
CA VAL A 149 -23.62 -11.06 4.04
C VAL A 149 -22.77 -11.12 5.31
N ARG A 150 -23.29 -11.78 6.36
CA ARG A 150 -22.56 -11.99 7.62
C ARG A 150 -21.29 -12.78 7.42
N GLU A 151 -21.31 -13.80 6.55
CA GLU A 151 -20.12 -14.57 6.19
C GLU A 151 -19.04 -13.68 5.57
N LYS A 152 -19.39 -12.87 4.55
CA LYS A 152 -18.45 -11.93 3.90
C LYS A 152 -17.90 -10.90 4.87
N LEU A 153 -18.74 -10.32 5.73
CA LEU A 153 -18.29 -9.41 6.80
C LEU A 153 -17.33 -10.11 7.78
N THR A 154 -17.61 -11.36 8.14
CA THR A 154 -16.72 -12.16 8.99
C THR A 154 -15.36 -12.35 8.32
N LYS A 155 -15.34 -12.69 7.02
CA LYS A 155 -14.10 -12.84 6.26
C LYS A 155 -13.29 -11.53 6.21
N LEU A 156 -13.94 -10.39 5.98
CA LEU A 156 -13.30 -9.07 6.02
C LEU A 156 -12.68 -8.77 7.39
N ILE A 157 -13.41 -9.06 8.48
CA ILE A 157 -12.93 -8.88 9.86
C ILE A 157 -11.74 -9.80 10.14
N THR A 158 -11.83 -11.09 9.79
CA THR A 158 -10.74 -12.05 9.99
C THR A 158 -9.47 -11.63 9.24
N TRP A 159 -9.61 -11.22 7.98
CA TRP A 159 -8.50 -10.71 7.18
C TRP A 159 -7.85 -9.48 7.83
N THR A 160 -8.66 -8.50 8.23
CA THR A 160 -8.20 -7.25 8.87
C THR A 160 -7.49 -7.51 10.19
N GLU A 161 -8.08 -8.30 11.07
CA GLU A 161 -7.50 -8.60 12.38
C GLU A 161 -6.28 -9.52 12.30
N THR A 162 -6.18 -10.35 11.27
CA THR A 162 -4.96 -11.13 11.00
C THR A 162 -3.79 -10.20 10.67
N VAL A 163 -3.99 -9.23 9.76
CA VAL A 163 -2.97 -8.22 9.44
C VAL A 163 -2.61 -7.40 10.67
N ARG A 164 -3.62 -6.93 11.43
CA ARG A 164 -3.41 -6.14 12.65
C ARG A 164 -2.64 -6.92 13.72
N GLY A 165 -3.01 -8.18 13.97
CA GLY A 165 -2.37 -9.06 14.93
C GLY A 165 -0.90 -9.31 14.60
N LEU A 166 -0.61 -9.67 13.35
CA LEU A 166 0.76 -9.89 12.89
C LEU A 166 1.60 -8.60 12.94
N SER A 167 1.01 -7.45 12.62
CA SER A 167 1.68 -6.15 12.70
C SER A 167 2.07 -5.80 14.14
N ARG A 168 1.17 -6.02 15.11
CA ARG A 168 1.47 -5.81 16.53
C ARG A 168 2.54 -6.78 17.02
N ALA A 169 2.43 -8.05 16.65
CA ALA A 169 3.44 -9.05 17.00
C ALA A 169 4.82 -8.70 16.41
N ALA A 170 4.86 -8.18 15.17
CA ALA A 170 6.12 -7.73 14.57
C ALA A 170 6.78 -6.58 15.31
N ALA A 171 5.98 -5.67 15.90
CA ALA A 171 6.47 -4.59 16.74
C ALA A 171 6.98 -5.10 18.09
N HIS A 172 6.24 -6.02 18.72
CA HIS A 172 6.59 -6.59 20.02
C HIS A 172 7.83 -7.49 19.95
N ASP A 173 7.94 -8.32 18.91
CA ASP A 173 9.04 -9.26 18.70
C ASP A 173 10.19 -8.63 17.90
N CYS A 174 10.37 -7.32 18.02
CA CYS A 174 11.45 -6.59 17.35
C CYS A 174 12.83 -7.10 17.80
N ARG A 175 13.82 -6.99 16.92
CA ARG A 175 15.24 -7.17 17.29
C ARG A 175 15.84 -5.82 17.63
N ILE A 176 16.70 -5.78 18.63
CA ILE A 176 17.52 -4.60 18.95
C ILE A 176 18.89 -4.80 18.29
N THR A 177 19.30 -3.86 17.44
CA THR A 177 20.63 -3.87 16.83
C THR A 177 21.71 -3.47 17.85
N ASP A 178 22.97 -3.70 17.52
CA ASP A 178 24.12 -3.27 18.34
C ASP A 178 24.14 -1.74 18.56
N SER A 179 23.55 -0.97 17.64
CA SER A 179 23.37 0.49 17.76
C SER A 179 22.17 0.91 18.59
N GLY A 180 21.40 -0.04 19.15
CA GLY A 180 20.21 0.21 19.95
C GLY A 180 18.93 0.46 19.14
N LEU A 181 18.95 0.26 17.82
CA LEU A 181 17.77 0.45 16.97
C LEU A 181 16.82 -0.75 17.09
N ALA A 182 15.55 -0.47 17.35
CA ALA A 182 14.50 -1.48 17.28
C ALA A 182 14.06 -1.69 15.83
N VAL A 183 14.38 -2.87 15.28
CA VAL A 183 13.99 -3.29 13.94
C VAL A 183 12.82 -4.27 14.06
N PRO A 184 11.67 -4.03 13.40
CA PRO A 184 10.51 -4.90 13.51
C PRO A 184 10.85 -6.33 13.06
N ASN A 185 10.15 -7.32 13.62
CA ASN A 185 10.35 -8.71 13.22
C ASN A 185 10.10 -8.87 11.72
N VAL A 186 11.16 -9.20 10.97
CA VAL A 186 11.12 -9.23 9.51
C VAL A 186 10.18 -10.31 8.99
N LEU A 187 10.20 -11.50 9.59
CA LEU A 187 9.33 -12.61 9.23
C LEU A 187 7.85 -12.23 9.43
N LEU A 188 7.48 -11.77 10.62
CA LEU A 188 6.09 -11.40 10.94
C LEU A 188 5.60 -10.22 10.09
N THR A 189 6.46 -9.24 9.83
CA THR A 189 6.15 -8.11 8.94
C THR A 189 5.83 -8.58 7.52
N ASN A 190 6.62 -9.52 6.98
CA ASN A 190 6.37 -10.07 5.65
C ASN A 190 5.12 -10.95 5.60
N LEU A 191 4.84 -11.71 6.66
CA LEU A 191 3.59 -12.47 6.78
C LEU A 191 2.37 -11.54 6.81
N ALA A 192 2.42 -10.45 7.57
CA ALA A 192 1.34 -9.46 7.63
C ALA A 192 1.10 -8.83 6.25
N LYS A 193 2.17 -8.40 5.58
CA LYS A 193 2.08 -7.77 4.27
C LYS A 193 1.58 -8.75 3.20
N TYR A 194 1.99 -10.01 3.26
CA TYR A 194 1.53 -11.06 2.37
C TYR A 194 0.07 -11.41 2.59
N ALA A 195 -0.36 -11.60 3.84
CA ALA A 195 -1.76 -11.83 4.18
C ALA A 195 -2.66 -10.68 3.69
N PHE A 196 -2.20 -9.44 3.84
CA PHE A 196 -2.90 -8.28 3.27
C PHE A 196 -2.99 -8.37 1.74
N ALA A 197 -1.85 -8.45 1.05
CA ALA A 197 -1.77 -8.28 -0.39
C ALA A 197 -2.41 -9.45 -1.17
N ASN A 198 -2.19 -10.68 -0.71
CA ASN A 198 -2.67 -11.89 -1.37
C ASN A 198 -4.21 -12.00 -1.35
N GLN A 199 -4.84 -11.50 -0.30
CA GLN A 199 -6.29 -11.58 -0.09
C GLN A 199 -7.03 -10.29 -0.50
N TYR A 200 -6.29 -9.22 -0.85
CA TYR A 200 -6.85 -7.89 -1.06
C TYR A 200 -7.99 -7.87 -2.08
N HIS A 201 -7.79 -8.47 -3.26
CA HIS A 201 -8.78 -8.44 -4.33
C HIS A 201 -10.05 -9.22 -3.98
N GLU A 202 -9.92 -10.33 -3.25
CA GLU A 202 -11.09 -11.08 -2.76
C GLU A 202 -11.84 -10.28 -1.68
N ALA A 203 -11.12 -9.56 -0.82
CA ALA A 203 -11.72 -8.65 0.14
C ALA A 203 -12.52 -7.53 -0.56
N ILE A 204 -11.96 -6.92 -1.61
CA ILE A 204 -12.66 -5.93 -2.44
C ILE A 204 -13.92 -6.54 -3.07
N GLN A 205 -13.83 -7.75 -3.61
CA GLN A 205 -14.97 -8.46 -4.17
C GLN A 205 -16.10 -8.63 -3.13
N TRP A 206 -15.78 -9.00 -1.89
CA TRP A 206 -16.78 -9.13 -0.83
C TRP A 206 -17.48 -7.81 -0.51
N VAL A 207 -16.75 -6.69 -0.49
CA VAL A 207 -17.33 -5.34 -0.29
C VAL A 207 -18.29 -4.99 -1.42
N GLN A 208 -17.86 -5.18 -2.67
CA GLN A 208 -18.66 -4.88 -3.86
C GLN A 208 -19.94 -5.73 -3.93
N ASP A 209 -19.83 -7.02 -3.60
CA ASP A 209 -20.93 -7.97 -3.60
C ASP A 209 -21.98 -7.63 -2.53
N ILE A 210 -21.56 -7.20 -1.33
CA ILE A 210 -22.49 -6.68 -0.30
C ILE A 210 -23.16 -5.38 -0.76
N ALA A 211 -22.42 -4.48 -1.40
CA ALA A 211 -22.89 -3.16 -1.80
C ALA A 211 -23.93 -3.22 -2.93
N GLY A 212 -23.66 -4.02 -3.97
CA GLY A 212 -24.52 -4.16 -5.15
C GLY A 212 -24.19 -3.20 -6.30
N GLY A 213 -24.87 -3.38 -7.44
CA GLY A 213 -24.53 -2.70 -8.70
C GLY A 213 -24.66 -1.18 -8.71
N LEU A 214 -25.45 -0.61 -7.79
CA LEU A 214 -25.64 0.84 -7.70
C LEU A 214 -24.33 1.60 -7.42
N VAL A 215 -23.30 0.90 -6.91
CA VAL A 215 -21.93 1.42 -6.77
C VAL A 215 -21.41 2.06 -8.05
N VAL A 216 -21.74 1.53 -9.23
CA VAL A 216 -21.24 2.07 -10.52
C VAL A 216 -22.35 2.61 -11.42
N THR A 217 -23.61 2.47 -11.04
CA THR A 217 -24.77 2.93 -11.83
C THR A 217 -25.59 4.01 -11.13
N GLY A 218 -25.10 4.57 -10.01
CA GLY A 218 -25.75 5.66 -9.30
C GLY A 218 -25.80 6.95 -10.14
N PRO A 219 -26.79 7.82 -9.90
CA PRO A 219 -26.93 9.09 -10.61
C PRO A 219 -25.77 10.06 -10.29
N ASP A 220 -25.59 11.04 -11.17
CA ASP A 220 -24.60 12.10 -10.98
C ASP A 220 -25.05 13.08 -9.88
N GLU A 221 -24.12 13.80 -9.26
CA GLU A 221 -24.44 14.86 -8.28
C GLU A 221 -25.29 15.99 -8.91
N LEU A 222 -25.15 16.21 -10.22
CA LEU A 222 -25.97 17.17 -10.95
C LEU A 222 -27.44 16.72 -11.05
N ASP A 223 -27.69 15.42 -11.19
CA ASP A 223 -29.06 14.89 -11.18
C ASP A 223 -29.69 15.04 -9.78
N MET A 224 -28.90 14.84 -8.72
CA MET A 224 -29.33 15.07 -7.33
C MET A 224 -29.70 16.52 -7.04
N ALA A 225 -29.09 17.47 -7.75
CA ALA A 225 -29.32 18.90 -7.63
C ALA A 225 -30.47 19.41 -8.53
N SER A 226 -31.02 18.57 -9.41
CA SER A 226 -32.12 18.92 -10.31
C SER A 226 -33.47 18.80 -9.62
N ASP A 227 -34.22 19.91 -9.53
CA ASP A 227 -35.59 19.92 -8.99
C ASP A 227 -36.55 19.00 -9.78
N GLU A 228 -36.28 18.78 -11.07
CA GLU A 228 -37.07 17.88 -11.93
C GLU A 228 -36.79 16.40 -11.64
N LEU A 229 -35.52 16.04 -11.43
CA LEU A 229 -35.09 14.64 -11.28
C LEU A 229 -35.11 14.15 -9.84
N ARG A 230 -34.89 15.05 -8.87
CA ARG A 230 -34.80 14.74 -7.44
C ARG A 230 -35.98 13.93 -6.90
N PRO A 231 -37.26 14.23 -7.25
CA PRO A 231 -38.39 13.44 -6.77
C PRO A 231 -38.32 11.95 -7.17
N TYR A 232 -37.80 11.65 -8.37
CA TYR A 232 -37.63 10.27 -8.82
C TYR A 232 -36.50 9.56 -8.08
N ILE A 233 -35.40 10.26 -7.82
CA ILE A 233 -34.27 9.71 -7.06
C ILE A 233 -34.71 9.37 -5.64
N ASP A 234 -35.38 10.30 -4.96
CA ASP A 234 -35.87 10.10 -3.59
C ASP A 234 -36.88 8.93 -3.52
N GLN A 235 -37.74 8.79 -4.54
CA GLN A 235 -38.73 7.72 -4.61
C GLN A 235 -38.12 6.33 -4.86
N TYR A 236 -37.12 6.22 -5.75
CA TYR A 236 -36.66 4.91 -6.25
C TYR A 236 -35.32 4.45 -5.68
N LEU A 237 -34.49 5.34 -5.14
CA LEU A 237 -33.13 5.01 -4.69
C LEU A 237 -32.95 5.02 -3.16
N GLY A 238 -34.01 5.28 -2.41
CA GLY A 238 -34.05 5.07 -0.96
C GLY A 238 -33.70 3.64 -0.54
N GLY A 239 -33.32 3.48 0.73
CA GLY A 239 -33.04 2.17 1.33
C GLY A 239 -34.13 1.71 2.29
N ALA A 240 -33.85 0.67 3.07
CA ALA A 240 -34.81 0.10 4.02
C ALA A 240 -35.24 1.09 5.12
N ASN A 241 -34.31 1.89 5.65
CA ASN A 241 -34.56 2.91 6.69
C ASN A 241 -33.66 4.14 6.48
N VAL A 242 -33.39 4.51 5.23
CA VAL A 242 -32.47 5.59 4.88
C VAL A 242 -32.94 6.29 3.60
N ASP A 243 -32.74 7.60 3.52
CA ASP A 243 -33.02 8.38 2.32
C ASP A 243 -32.05 8.05 1.17
N ALA A 244 -32.44 8.46 -0.04
CA ALA A 244 -31.68 8.17 -1.26
C ALA A 244 -30.28 8.80 -1.24
N GLU A 245 -30.15 10.05 -0.81
CA GLU A 245 -28.88 10.78 -0.81
C GLU A 245 -27.86 10.13 0.11
N THR A 246 -28.26 9.79 1.33
CA THR A 246 -27.42 9.12 2.33
C THR A 246 -26.98 7.75 1.83
N ARG A 247 -27.89 6.97 1.23
CA ARG A 247 -27.53 5.67 0.63
C ARG A 247 -26.55 5.83 -0.54
N LEU A 248 -26.77 6.82 -1.42
CA LEU A 248 -25.89 7.10 -2.55
C LEU A 248 -24.49 7.56 -2.12
N LYS A 249 -24.36 8.35 -1.05
CA LYS A 249 -23.05 8.70 -0.47
C LYS A 249 -22.29 7.46 -0.01
N ALA A 250 -22.96 6.50 0.63
CA ALA A 250 -22.33 5.23 1.01
C ALA A 250 -21.94 4.38 -0.22
N MET A 251 -22.76 4.36 -1.27
CA MET A 251 -22.41 3.70 -2.54
C MET A 251 -21.19 4.34 -3.21
N ASN A 252 -21.13 5.68 -3.25
CA ASN A 252 -19.99 6.41 -3.80
C ASN A 252 -18.72 6.22 -2.98
N LEU A 253 -18.81 6.05 -1.66
CA LEU A 253 -17.66 5.65 -0.84
C LEU A 253 -17.10 4.30 -1.31
N VAL A 254 -17.95 3.29 -1.50
CA VAL A 254 -17.50 1.98 -2.03
C VAL A 254 -16.97 2.11 -3.45
N ARG A 255 -17.58 2.94 -4.31
CA ARG A 255 -17.09 3.20 -5.66
C ARG A 255 -15.70 3.80 -5.63
N ASP A 256 -15.49 4.85 -4.85
CA ASP A 256 -14.22 5.54 -4.73
C ASP A 256 -13.12 4.60 -4.26
N LEU A 257 -13.44 3.77 -3.27
CA LEU A 257 -12.52 2.81 -2.66
C LEU A 257 -12.20 1.58 -3.52
N THR A 258 -13.09 1.18 -4.45
CA THR A 258 -12.99 -0.16 -5.08
C THR A 258 -13.11 -0.17 -6.61
N ALA A 259 -13.76 0.82 -7.22
CA ALA A 259 -14.16 0.79 -8.63
C ALA A 259 -13.80 2.08 -9.40
N SER A 260 -13.35 3.13 -8.72
CA SER A 260 -12.81 4.34 -9.33
C SER A 260 -11.35 4.15 -9.75
N GLU A 261 -10.76 5.17 -10.37
CA GLU A 261 -9.31 5.22 -10.60
C GLU A 261 -8.51 5.03 -9.29
N PHE A 262 -8.97 5.62 -8.17
CA PHE A 262 -8.35 5.45 -6.86
C PHE A 262 -8.47 4.00 -6.36
N GLY A 263 -9.63 3.35 -6.52
CA GLY A 263 -9.81 1.95 -6.18
C GLY A 263 -8.94 1.01 -7.02
N GLY A 264 -8.83 1.26 -8.33
CA GLY A 264 -7.95 0.50 -9.23
C GLY A 264 -6.46 0.69 -8.89
N TYR A 265 -6.06 1.93 -8.58
CA TYR A 265 -4.72 2.25 -8.11
C TYR A 265 -4.35 1.48 -6.84
N ASN A 266 -5.23 1.50 -5.83
CA ASN A 266 -4.97 0.80 -4.56
C ASN A 266 -4.92 -0.72 -4.70
N GLN A 267 -5.72 -1.30 -5.61
CA GLN A 267 -5.64 -2.74 -5.94
C GLN A 267 -4.26 -3.13 -6.49
N LEU A 268 -3.72 -2.36 -7.42
CA LEU A 268 -2.37 -2.61 -7.95
C LEU A 268 -1.28 -2.32 -6.92
N LEU A 269 -1.43 -1.23 -6.17
CA LEU A 269 -0.51 -0.84 -5.10
C LEU A 269 -0.41 -1.94 -4.03
N ALA A 270 -1.53 -2.55 -3.67
CA ALA A 270 -1.57 -3.64 -2.69
C ALA A 270 -0.62 -4.79 -3.08
N ILE A 271 -0.43 -5.06 -4.38
CA ILE A 271 0.48 -6.10 -4.89
C ILE A 271 1.94 -5.64 -4.85
N HIS A 272 2.23 -4.39 -5.24
CA HIS A 272 3.58 -3.98 -5.63
C HIS A 272 4.31 -2.99 -4.70
N ALA A 273 3.62 -2.10 -3.97
CA ALA A 273 4.27 -0.96 -3.33
C ALA A 273 5.39 -1.33 -2.36
N GLU A 274 5.21 -2.39 -1.57
CA GLU A 274 6.20 -2.82 -0.56
C GLU A 274 6.96 -4.08 -0.98
N GLY A 275 7.10 -4.28 -2.29
CA GLY A 275 7.67 -5.47 -2.90
C GLY A 275 6.59 -6.50 -3.27
N SER A 276 6.88 -7.27 -4.32
CA SER A 276 5.92 -8.25 -4.87
C SER A 276 5.56 -9.35 -3.88
N LEU A 277 4.46 -10.05 -4.16
CA LEU A 277 4.07 -11.28 -3.45
C LEU A 277 5.23 -12.30 -3.40
N GLU A 278 5.97 -12.46 -4.48
CA GLU A 278 7.15 -13.35 -4.52
C GLU A 278 8.26 -12.90 -3.59
N ALA A 279 8.58 -11.60 -3.56
CA ALA A 279 9.62 -11.07 -2.68
C ALA A 279 9.27 -11.32 -1.19
N GLN A 280 7.99 -11.20 -0.85
CA GLN A 280 7.49 -11.49 0.49
C GLN A 280 7.63 -12.99 0.81
N LYS A 281 7.19 -13.89 -0.09
CA LYS A 281 7.31 -15.35 0.08
C LYS A 281 8.77 -15.81 0.23
N ILE A 282 9.67 -15.29 -0.61
CA ILE A 282 11.10 -15.61 -0.54
C ILE A 282 11.66 -15.21 0.83
N THR A 283 11.30 -14.02 1.32
CA THR A 283 11.75 -13.54 2.64
C THR A 283 11.20 -14.42 3.77
N VAL A 284 9.91 -14.76 3.72
CA VAL A 284 9.28 -15.66 4.71
C VAL A 284 9.97 -17.01 4.75
N PHE A 285 10.20 -17.63 3.59
CA PHE A 285 10.85 -18.94 3.52
C PHE A 285 12.29 -18.91 4.02
N ARG A 286 13.04 -17.86 3.65
CA ARG A 286 14.44 -17.69 4.04
C ARG A 286 14.61 -17.43 5.53
N ASP A 287 13.74 -16.60 6.11
CA ASP A 287 13.90 -16.13 7.49
C ASP A 287 13.22 -17.07 8.51
N TYR A 288 12.43 -18.05 8.06
CA TYR A 288 11.85 -19.07 8.93
C TYR A 288 12.88 -20.17 9.27
N ASP A 289 13.00 -20.51 10.55
CA ASP A 289 13.90 -21.57 11.02
C ASP A 289 13.33 -22.97 10.75
N LEU A 290 13.53 -23.42 9.51
CA LEU A 290 13.11 -24.74 9.06
C LEU A 290 13.97 -25.86 9.67
N GLU A 291 15.23 -25.59 10.01
CA GLU A 291 16.12 -26.58 10.61
C GLU A 291 15.63 -26.99 11.99
N ARG A 292 15.23 -26.04 12.84
CA ARG A 292 14.57 -26.34 14.12
C ARG A 292 13.32 -27.21 13.98
N CYS A 293 12.54 -27.01 12.92
CA CYS A 293 11.35 -27.84 12.65
C CYS A 293 11.72 -29.27 12.26
N LYS A 294 12.77 -29.44 11.44
CA LYS A 294 13.31 -30.75 11.08
C LYS A 294 13.92 -31.46 12.30
N ASP A 295 14.56 -30.72 13.20
CA ASP A 295 15.11 -31.28 14.44
C ASP A 295 14.02 -31.76 15.39
N LEU A 296 12.91 -31.00 15.51
CA LEU A 296 11.72 -31.44 16.23
C LEU A 296 11.15 -32.74 15.63
N ALA A 297 11.06 -32.83 14.30
CA ALA A 297 10.59 -34.04 13.63
C ALA A 297 11.55 -35.23 13.84
N ALA A 298 12.86 -35.00 13.78
CA ALA A 298 13.88 -36.02 14.01
C ALA A 298 13.81 -36.56 15.44
N ALA A 299 13.68 -35.66 16.43
CA ALA A 299 13.49 -36.04 17.82
C ALA A 299 12.22 -36.87 18.02
N ALA A 300 11.12 -36.53 17.35
CA ALA A 300 9.86 -37.27 17.44
C ALA A 300 9.95 -38.71 16.91
N ILE A 301 10.86 -38.98 15.97
CA ILE A 301 11.10 -40.33 15.42
C ILE A 301 12.34 -41.02 16.03
N GLY A 302 12.96 -40.43 17.05
CA GLY A 302 14.14 -40.99 17.73
C GLY A 302 15.44 -40.95 16.91
N VAL A 303 15.57 -40.01 15.98
CA VAL A 303 16.75 -39.82 15.13
C VAL A 303 17.47 -38.52 15.50
N THR A 304 18.80 -38.55 15.55
CA THR A 304 19.64 -37.34 15.69
C THR A 304 20.02 -36.84 14.28
N ARG A 305 19.84 -35.54 14.03
CA ARG A 305 20.29 -34.85 12.81
C ARG A 305 21.60 -34.12 13.01
#